data_AF-A0A0Q8FBJ9-F1
#
_entry.id   AF-A0A0Q8FBJ9-F1
#
_cell.length_a   1.000
_cell.length_b   1.000
_cell.length_c   1.000
_cell.angle_alpha   90.00
_cell.angle_beta   90.00
_cell.angle_gamma   90.00
#
_symmetry.space_group_name_H-M   'P 1'
#
loop_
_entity.id
_entity.type
_entity.pdbx_description
1 polymer ?
#
loop_
_entity_poly.entity_id
_entity_poly.type
_entity_poly.pdbx_seq_one_letter_code
_entity_poly.pdbx_strand_id
1 'polypeptide(L)'
;MTGPWPVSPPASRPTAPERRKAAAAQQADALRAGLTPAQLMTLEALEIFQWRLAFVRRPLFQTPIPVLFDREETRYVVIEEDGTLNEQPTLQLRA
;
A
#
# COMPACT_ATOMS: atom_id res chain seq x y z
N MET A 1 -2.62 58.01 -20.35
CA MET A 1 -3.43 56.99 -21.05
C MET A 1 -3.32 55.70 -20.25
N THR A 2 -4.26 55.45 -19.34
CA THR A 2 -4.30 54.25 -18.49
C THR A 2 -5.43 53.36 -19.00
N GLY A 3 -5.14 52.08 -19.25
CA GLY A 3 -6.13 51.08 -19.65
C GLY A 3 -6.22 50.01 -18.56
N PRO A 4 -7.37 49.82 -17.90
CA PRO A 4 -7.51 48.82 -16.84
C PRO A 4 -8.33 47.61 -17.31
N TRP A 5 -7.73 46.42 -17.35
CA TRP A 5 -8.51 45.17 -17.30
C TRP A 5 -7.73 44.08 -16.54
N PRO A 6 -8.25 43.60 -15.40
CA PRO A 6 -7.69 42.42 -14.73
C PRO A 6 -8.21 41.16 -15.42
N VAL A 7 -7.30 40.37 -15.99
CA VAL A 7 -7.59 38.99 -16.42
C VAL A 7 -7.17 38.04 -15.30
N SER A 8 -8.17 37.61 -14.52
CA SER A 8 -8.06 36.41 -13.69
C SER A 8 -8.21 35.18 -14.60
N PRO A 9 -7.26 34.23 -14.63
CA PRO A 9 -7.54 32.90 -15.16
C PRO A 9 -8.34 32.06 -14.14
N PRO A 10 -9.18 31.12 -14.62
CA PRO A 10 -10.21 30.48 -13.83
C PRO A 10 -9.65 29.52 -12.78
N ALA A 11 -10.40 29.41 -11.67
CA ALA A 11 -10.24 28.41 -10.63
C ALA A 11 -10.01 27.02 -11.25
N SER A 12 -8.82 26.46 -11.02
CA SER A 12 -8.59 25.05 -11.23
C SER A 12 -9.44 24.28 -10.22
N ARG A 13 -10.58 23.76 -10.65
CA ARG A 13 -11.23 22.63 -9.98
C ARG A 13 -10.47 21.37 -10.37
N PRO A 14 -9.75 20.68 -9.46
CA PRO A 14 -9.46 19.29 -9.71
C PRO A 14 -10.76 18.49 -9.57
N THR A 15 -11.27 18.05 -10.71
CA THR A 15 -12.32 17.05 -10.87
C THR A 15 -11.85 15.68 -10.37
N ALA A 16 -12.80 15.00 -9.73
CA ALA A 16 -12.97 13.54 -9.57
C ALA A 16 -12.03 12.75 -8.62
N PRO A 17 -12.55 12.24 -7.48
CA PRO A 17 -11.84 11.29 -6.61
C PRO A 17 -11.61 9.91 -7.25
N GLU A 18 -12.30 9.59 -8.35
CA GLU A 18 -12.21 8.27 -9.02
C GLU A 18 -10.81 7.93 -9.55
N ARG A 19 -10.10 8.92 -10.12
CA ARG A 19 -8.75 8.66 -10.67
C ARG A 19 -7.77 8.20 -9.58
N ARG A 20 -7.95 8.68 -8.34
CA ARG A 20 -7.10 8.30 -7.20
C ARG A 20 -7.37 6.86 -6.74
N LYS A 21 -8.63 6.42 -6.81
CA LYS A 21 -9.04 5.04 -6.48
C LYS A 21 -8.50 4.02 -7.48
N ALA A 22 -8.59 4.31 -8.79
CA ALA A 22 -8.07 3.43 -9.83
C ALA A 22 -6.54 3.22 -9.73
N ALA A 23 -5.80 4.30 -9.50
CA ALA A 23 -4.35 4.23 -9.29
C ALA A 23 -3.96 3.43 -8.05
N ALA A 24 -4.74 3.51 -6.96
CA ALA A 24 -4.49 2.72 -5.74
C ALA A 24 -4.74 1.22 -5.97
N ALA A 25 -5.78 0.86 -6.72
CA ALA A 25 -6.06 -0.52 -7.09
C ALA A 25 -4.96 -1.10 -8.00
N GLN A 26 -4.49 -0.33 -8.98
CA GLN A 26 -3.37 -0.73 -9.84
C GLN A 26 -2.06 -0.89 -9.07
N GLN A 27 -1.81 -0.04 -8.06
CA GLN A 27 -0.65 -0.21 -7.17
C GLN A 27 -0.78 -1.49 -6.34
N ALA A 28 -1.95 -1.79 -5.80
CA ALA A 28 -2.18 -3.02 -5.05
C ALA A 28 -1.96 -4.28 -5.91
N ASP A 29 -2.41 -4.27 -7.16
CA ASP A 29 -2.16 -5.36 -8.12
C ASP A 29 -0.67 -5.49 -8.46
N ALA A 30 0.00 -4.37 -8.74
CA ALA A 30 1.44 -4.34 -9.03
C ALA A 30 2.29 -4.83 -7.86
N LEU A 31 1.86 -4.61 -6.61
CA LEU A 31 2.51 -5.13 -5.41
C LEU A 31 2.39 -6.66 -5.33
N ARG A 32 1.22 -7.21 -5.66
CA ARG A 32 0.98 -8.67 -5.68
C ARG A 32 1.70 -9.39 -6.82
N ALA A 33 2.05 -8.67 -7.88
CA ALA A 33 2.77 -9.24 -9.02
C ALA A 33 4.13 -9.82 -8.60
N GLY A 34 4.33 -11.12 -8.87
CA GLY A 34 5.58 -11.84 -8.60
C GLY A 34 5.66 -12.50 -7.22
N LEU A 35 4.63 -12.39 -6.38
CA LEU A 35 4.53 -13.17 -5.14
C LEU A 35 4.39 -14.67 -5.43
N THR A 36 4.92 -15.50 -4.54
CA THR A 36 4.73 -16.96 -4.62
C THR A 36 3.28 -17.33 -4.30
N PRO A 37 2.78 -18.49 -4.76
CA PRO A 37 1.43 -18.94 -4.43
C PRO A 37 1.20 -19.08 -2.91
N ALA A 38 2.23 -19.51 -2.16
CA ALA A 38 2.16 -19.59 -0.71
C ALA A 38 2.02 -18.20 -0.07
N GLN A 39 2.76 -17.20 -0.57
CA GLN A 39 2.63 -15.81 -0.12
C GLN A 39 1.24 -15.23 -0.42
N LEU A 40 0.69 -15.50 -1.61
CA LEU A 40 -0.66 -15.04 -1.97
C LEU A 40 -1.74 -15.64 -1.07
N MET A 41 -1.68 -16.94 -0.80
CA MET A 41 -2.60 -17.62 0.13
C MET A 41 -2.56 -16.97 1.53
N THR A 42 -1.37 -16.74 2.06
CA THR A 42 -1.20 -16.11 3.38
C THR A 42 -1.65 -14.64 3.36
N LEU A 43 -1.38 -13.91 2.28
CA LEU A 43 -1.85 -12.53 2.10
C LEU A 43 -3.38 -12.46 2.13
N GLU A 44 -4.07 -13.33 1.37
CA GLU A 44 -5.53 -13.39 1.35
C GLU A 44 -6.10 -13.71 2.73
N ALA A 45 -5.49 -14.67 3.44
CA ALA A 45 -5.87 -14.99 4.80
C ALA A 45 -5.74 -13.78 5.74
N LEU A 46 -4.62 -13.05 5.67
CA LEU A 46 -4.38 -11.86 6.48
C LEU A 46 -5.30 -10.68 6.13
N GLU A 47 -5.66 -10.49 4.85
CA GLU A 47 -6.63 -9.45 4.44
C GLU A 47 -8.01 -9.65 5.09
N ILE A 48 -8.44 -10.90 5.34
CA ILE A 48 -9.67 -11.21 6.09
C ILE A 48 -9.59 -10.67 7.52
N PHE A 49 -8.42 -10.78 8.16
CA PHE A 49 -8.13 -10.22 9.48
C PHE A 49 -7.90 -8.71 9.48
N GLN A 50 -8.25 -8.01 8.40
CA GLN A 50 -8.09 -6.56 8.23
C GLN A 50 -6.62 -6.10 8.16
N TRP A 51 -5.69 -7.01 7.89
CA TRP A 51 -4.32 -6.63 7.57
C TRP A 51 -4.27 -6.05 6.16
N ARG A 52 -3.34 -5.13 5.94
CA ARG A 52 -3.17 -4.45 4.65
C ARG A 52 -1.76 -4.58 4.15
N LEU A 53 -1.62 -4.98 2.89
CA LEU A 53 -0.34 -4.97 2.17
C LEU A 53 0.14 -3.54 2.03
N ALA A 54 1.26 -3.23 2.67
CA ALA A 54 1.82 -1.89 2.68
C ALA A 54 2.72 -1.69 1.47
N PHE A 55 3.69 -2.58 1.32
CA PHE A 55 4.66 -2.59 0.23
C PHE A 55 5.32 -3.96 0.14
N VAL A 56 5.96 -4.22 -1.00
CA VAL A 56 6.73 -5.44 -1.24
C VAL A 56 8.17 -5.04 -1.47
N ARG A 57 9.09 -5.56 -0.64
CA ARG A 57 10.52 -5.37 -0.86
C ARG A 57 10.95 -6.33 -1.95
N ARG A 58 11.67 -5.82 -2.96
CA ARG A 58 12.21 -6.62 -4.06
C ARG A 58 13.74 -6.46 -4.09
N PRO A 59 14.49 -7.25 -3.30
CA PRO A 59 15.93 -7.27 -3.42
C PRO A 59 16.32 -7.79 -4.80
N LEU A 60 17.41 -7.27 -5.36
CA LEU A 60 17.94 -7.81 -6.61
C LEU A 60 18.29 -9.29 -6.40
N PHE A 61 17.76 -10.16 -7.25
CA PHE A 61 17.96 -11.62 -7.24
C PHE A 61 17.35 -12.41 -6.06
N GLN A 62 16.40 -11.84 -5.31
CA GLN A 62 15.68 -12.58 -4.25
C GLN A 62 14.16 -12.56 -4.47
N THR A 63 13.47 -13.49 -3.82
CA THR A 63 12.01 -13.57 -3.80
C THR A 63 11.42 -12.27 -3.23
N PRO A 64 10.36 -11.71 -3.82
CA PRO A 64 9.68 -10.57 -3.23
C PRO A 64 9.22 -10.85 -1.80
N ILE A 65 9.41 -9.86 -0.94
CA ILE A 65 9.12 -9.95 0.49
C ILE A 65 7.96 -8.98 0.80
N PRO A 66 6.70 -9.46 0.81
CA PRO A 66 5.55 -8.65 1.16
C PRO A 66 5.53 -8.29 2.65
N VAL A 67 5.26 -7.02 2.92
CA VAL A 67 5.15 -6.47 4.28
C VAL A 67 3.72 -5.98 4.48
N LEU A 68 3.06 -6.50 5.51
CA LEU A 68 1.69 -6.15 5.87
C LEU A 68 1.66 -5.45 7.22
N PHE A 69 0.74 -4.51 7.38
CA PHE A 69 0.42 -3.90 8.67
C PHE A 69 -0.95 -4.39 9.15
N ASP A 70 -1.10 -4.49 10.48
CA ASP A 70 -2.39 -4.64 11.13
C ASP A 70 -3.30 -3.43 10.86
N ARG A 71 -4.60 -3.58 11.13
CA ARG A 71 -5.60 -2.49 11.03
C ARG A 71 -5.19 -1.22 11.77
N GLU A 72 -4.57 -1.34 12.94
CA GLU A 72 -4.15 -0.20 13.75
C GLU A 72 -2.75 0.32 13.36
N GLU A 73 -2.09 -0.28 12.36
CA GLU A 73 -0.72 0.03 11.93
C GLU A 73 0.32 -0.09 13.08
N THR A 74 -0.04 -0.79 14.16
CA THR A 74 0.79 -0.99 15.35
C THR A 74 1.73 -2.18 15.22
N ARG A 75 1.35 -3.15 14.39
CA ARG A 75 2.08 -4.39 14.12
C ARG A 75 2.33 -4.52 12.64
N TYR A 76 3.48 -5.08 12.31
CA TYR A 76 3.80 -5.46 10.95
C TYR A 76 4.25 -6.91 10.93
N VAL A 77 3.98 -7.57 9.81
CA VAL A 77 4.41 -8.93 9.53
C VAL A 77 4.97 -8.99 8.13
N VAL A 78 5.93 -9.88 7.97
CA VAL A 78 6.55 -10.16 6.69
C VAL A 78 6.15 -11.57 6.27
N ILE A 79 5.75 -11.77 5.02
CA ILE A 79 5.51 -13.13 4.51
C ILE A 79 6.78 -13.60 3.81
N GLU A 80 7.38 -14.66 4.32
CA GLU A 80 8.54 -15.31 3.70
C GLU A 80 8.13 -16.05 2.43
N GLU A 81 9.09 -16.57 1.65
CA GLU A 81 8.81 -17.24 0.36
C GLU A 81 7.91 -18.48 0.48
N ASP A 82 8.00 -19.19 1.61
CA ASP A 82 7.23 -20.38 1.97
C ASP A 82 5.81 -20.06 2.46
N GLY A 83 5.46 -18.77 2.58
CA GLY A 83 4.16 -18.34 3.11
C GLY A 83 4.11 -18.24 4.64
N THR A 84 5.23 -18.50 5.33
CA THR A 84 5.34 -18.29 6.78
C THR A 84 5.37 -16.82 7.14
N LEU A 85 4.82 -16.49 8.30
CA LEU A 85 4.77 -15.13 8.82
C LEU A 85 5.94 -14.89 9.78
N ASN A 86 6.73 -13.86 9.48
CA ASN A 86 7.73 -13.34 10.39
C ASN A 86 7.14 -12.11 11.09
N GLU A 87 6.65 -12.34 12.29
CA GLU A 87 6.01 -11.36 13.16
C GLU A 87 7.03 -10.91 14.20
N GLN A 88 7.99 -10.03 13.89
CA GLN A 88 8.90 -9.53 14.92
C GLN A 88 8.13 -8.62 15.91
N PRO A 89 7.77 -9.08 17.13
CA PRO A 89 6.89 -8.35 18.01
C PRO A 89 7.76 -7.55 18.98
N THR A 90 8.05 -6.29 18.66
CA THR A 90 8.76 -5.40 19.58
C THR A 90 8.06 -4.06 19.73
N LEU A 91 6.77 -4.08 20.11
CA LEU A 91 6.17 -2.88 20.67
C LEU A 91 5.27 -3.22 21.86
N GLN A 92 5.85 -3.13 23.06
CA GLN A 92 5.13 -3.05 24.32
C GLN A 92 4.48 -1.66 24.41
N LEU A 93 3.20 -1.56 24.05
CA LEU A 93 2.40 -0.37 24.32
C LEU A 93 2.15 -0.30 25.84
N ARG A 94 2.72 0.70 26.50
CA ARG A 94 2.48 0.93 27.94
C ARG A 94 1.21 1.79 28.09
N ALA A 95 0.38 1.38 29.03
CA ALA A 95 -0.93 1.95 29.38
C ALA A 95 -0.88 3.42 29.82
#